data_AF-A0A351F5E4-F1
#
_entry.id   AF-A0A351F5E4-F1
#
_cell.length_a   1.000
_cell.length_b   1.000
_cell.length_c   1.000
_cell.angle_alpha   90.00
_cell.angle_beta   90.00
_cell.angle_gamma   90.00
#
_symmetry.space_group_name_H-M   'P 1'
#
loop_
_entity.id
_entity.type
_entity.pdbx_description
1 polymer ?
#
loop_
_entity_poly.entity_id
_entity_poly.type
_entity_poly.pdbx_seq_one_letter_code
_entity_poly.pdbx_strand_id
1 'polypeptide(L)'
;SFELCGHSFGLESVESDPNGVVVYNAEDSSLGADGAIDGAKIVFKYNDGLEIAIPVAYSSLLAGSGTKADPYTVGTADEFAVMMQNGTNSGVYYKLTADIDLSGVKSAESFGGILDGANHVVYDFCGSSLFDEISGTVKNLGVVGFDIDSDSSLTLGALAGTLNGALIENCAVVADVNASGKVQDAG
;
A
#
# COMPACT_ATOMS: atom_id res chain seq x y z
N SER A 1 0.16 -20.55 -21.93
CA SER A 1 -0.31 -20.26 -23.30
C SER A 1 -1.79 -19.89 -23.25
N PHE A 2 -2.31 -19.23 -24.28
CA PHE A 2 -3.75 -18.99 -24.44
C PHE A 2 -4.14 -19.09 -25.91
N GLU A 3 -5.44 -19.21 -26.19
CA GLU A 3 -5.97 -19.20 -27.55
C GLU A 3 -6.82 -17.97 -27.80
N LEU A 4 -6.66 -17.35 -28.97
CA LEU A 4 -7.48 -16.24 -29.43
C LEU A 4 -7.78 -16.42 -30.92
N CYS A 5 -9.06 -16.44 -31.27
CA CYS A 5 -9.53 -16.60 -32.65
C CYS A 5 -8.96 -17.84 -33.38
N GLY A 6 -8.73 -18.95 -32.65
CA GLY A 6 -8.18 -20.18 -33.22
C GLY A 6 -6.65 -20.19 -33.41
N HIS A 7 -5.96 -19.15 -32.93
CA HIS A 7 -4.50 -19.11 -32.85
C HIS A 7 -4.04 -19.43 -31.42
N SER A 8 -2.94 -20.18 -31.30
CA SER A 8 -2.37 -20.58 -30.01
C SER A 8 -1.11 -19.79 -29.71
N PHE A 9 -1.12 -19.07 -28.60
CA PHE A 9 -0.02 -18.22 -28.14
C PHE A 9 0.69 -18.87 -26.95
N GLY A 10 1.84 -19.50 -27.20
CA GLY A 10 2.82 -19.94 -26.22
C GLY A 10 3.84 -18.84 -25.92
N LEU A 11 4.17 -18.66 -24.63
CA LEU A 11 5.20 -17.72 -24.20
C LEU A 11 6.58 -18.23 -24.68
N GLU A 12 7.29 -17.40 -25.42
CA GLU A 12 8.62 -17.69 -25.99
C GLU A 12 9.73 -17.11 -25.11
N SER A 13 9.61 -15.84 -24.69
CA SER A 13 10.55 -15.19 -23.78
C SER A 13 9.89 -14.11 -22.93
N VAL A 14 10.54 -13.79 -21.82
CA VAL A 14 10.25 -12.61 -21.00
C VAL A 14 11.51 -11.77 -20.97
N GLU A 15 11.42 -10.53 -21.45
CA GLU A 15 12.57 -9.65 -21.66
C GLU A 15 12.34 -8.29 -20.98
N SER A 16 13.44 -7.59 -20.70
CA SER A 16 13.41 -6.21 -20.21
C SER A 16 13.67 -5.23 -21.35
N ASP A 17 12.97 -4.11 -21.33
CA ASP A 17 13.19 -2.95 -22.19
C ASP A 17 13.29 -1.69 -21.33
N PRO A 18 14.48 -1.10 -21.09
CA PRO A 18 15.78 -1.47 -21.68
C PRO A 18 16.32 -2.82 -21.20
N ASN A 19 17.14 -3.47 -22.02
CA ASN A 19 17.67 -4.81 -21.73
C ASN A 19 18.49 -4.83 -20.42
N GLY A 20 18.23 -5.84 -19.58
CA GLY A 20 18.94 -6.08 -18.32
C GLY A 20 18.49 -5.25 -17.12
N VAL A 21 17.57 -4.30 -17.28
CA VAL A 21 17.15 -3.38 -16.20
C VAL A 21 16.13 -4.02 -15.26
N VAL A 22 15.21 -4.83 -15.79
CA VAL A 22 14.25 -5.63 -15.02
C VAL A 22 14.63 -7.10 -15.18
N VAL A 23 14.73 -7.81 -14.07
CA VAL A 23 15.18 -9.20 -14.04
C VAL A 23 13.99 -10.10 -13.73
N TYR A 24 13.56 -10.91 -14.69
CA TYR A 24 12.54 -11.93 -14.45
C TYR A 24 13.19 -13.23 -13.99
N ASN A 25 12.76 -13.73 -12.83
CA ASN A 25 13.13 -15.05 -12.34
C ASN A 25 12.02 -16.05 -12.67
N ALA A 26 12.33 -17.00 -13.57
CA ALA A 26 11.38 -18.02 -14.00
C ALA A 26 11.10 -19.09 -12.93
N GLU A 27 11.98 -19.26 -11.93
CA GLU A 27 11.82 -20.30 -10.91
C GLU A 27 10.70 -19.97 -9.92
N ASP A 28 10.57 -18.70 -9.55
CA ASP A 28 9.59 -18.21 -8.57
C ASP A 28 8.59 -17.20 -9.17
N SER A 29 8.69 -16.91 -10.47
CA SER A 29 7.88 -15.93 -11.18
C SER A 29 7.98 -14.50 -10.62
N SER A 30 9.12 -14.14 -10.01
CA SER A 30 9.36 -12.80 -9.47
C SER A 30 10.01 -11.86 -10.48
N LEU A 31 9.87 -10.56 -10.23
CA LEU A 31 10.58 -9.50 -10.92
C LEU A 31 11.51 -8.80 -9.94
N GLY A 32 12.78 -8.69 -10.31
CA GLY A 32 13.78 -7.87 -9.64
C GLY A 32 14.17 -6.66 -10.50
N ALA A 33 14.89 -5.73 -9.90
CA ALA A 33 15.50 -4.60 -10.60
C ALA A 33 17.02 -4.70 -10.51
N ASP A 34 17.71 -4.49 -11.63
CA ASP A 34 19.16 -4.34 -11.69
C ASP A 34 19.52 -2.96 -12.26
N GLY A 35 19.15 -1.92 -11.50
CA GLY A 35 19.37 -0.52 -11.85
C GLY A 35 18.10 0.34 -11.78
N ALA A 36 18.14 1.50 -12.43
CA ALA A 36 17.01 2.42 -12.52
C ALA A 36 15.99 1.91 -13.55
N ILE A 37 14.77 1.68 -13.10
CA ILE A 37 13.66 1.10 -13.87
C ILE A 37 12.68 2.15 -14.41
N ASP A 38 13.00 3.45 -14.30
CA ASP A 38 12.13 4.52 -14.79
C ASP A 38 11.90 4.40 -16.31
N GLY A 39 10.64 4.27 -16.72
CA GLY A 39 10.24 4.00 -18.09
C GLY A 39 10.58 2.61 -18.63
N ALA A 40 11.10 1.69 -17.79
CA ALA A 40 11.37 0.32 -18.20
C ALA A 40 10.07 -0.46 -18.43
N LYS A 41 10.15 -1.58 -19.12
CA LYS A 41 9.03 -2.48 -19.42
C LYS A 41 9.48 -3.92 -19.30
N ILE A 42 8.56 -4.77 -18.85
CA ILE A 42 8.65 -6.20 -19.06
C ILE A 42 7.87 -6.56 -20.31
N VAL A 43 8.55 -7.21 -21.24
CA VAL A 43 8.01 -7.61 -22.54
C VAL A 43 7.84 -9.12 -22.54
N PHE A 44 6.59 -9.57 -22.61
CA PHE A 44 6.24 -10.96 -22.84
C PHE A 44 6.15 -11.18 -24.35
N LYS A 45 7.06 -11.98 -24.90
CA LYS A 45 7.04 -12.38 -26.31
C LYS A 45 6.40 -13.75 -26.43
N TYR A 46 5.43 -13.85 -27.33
CA TYR A 46 4.76 -15.09 -27.65
C TYR A 46 5.12 -15.50 -29.07
N ASN A 47 4.99 -16.81 -29.35
CA ASN A 47 5.07 -17.30 -30.73
C ASN A 47 4.09 -16.55 -31.65
N ASP A 48 4.36 -16.63 -32.95
CA ASP A 48 3.60 -15.92 -33.99
C ASP A 48 3.66 -14.38 -33.89
N GLY A 49 4.63 -13.86 -33.13
CA GLY A 49 5.02 -12.45 -33.12
C GLY A 49 4.16 -11.54 -32.25
N LEU A 50 3.32 -12.09 -31.36
CA LEU A 50 2.57 -11.29 -30.39
C LEU A 50 3.50 -10.85 -29.25
N GLU A 51 3.54 -9.55 -28.98
CA GLU A 51 4.27 -8.97 -27.85
C GLU A 51 3.31 -8.21 -26.93
N ILE A 52 3.44 -8.44 -25.63
CA ILE A 52 2.76 -7.67 -24.58
C ILE A 52 3.83 -6.97 -23.76
N ALA A 53 3.89 -5.64 -23.85
CA ALA A 53 4.81 -4.84 -23.06
C ALA A 53 4.05 -4.21 -21.87
N ILE A 54 4.44 -4.60 -20.66
CA ILE A 54 3.94 -4.04 -19.41
C ILE A 54 4.96 -3.01 -18.92
N PRO A 55 4.63 -1.70 -18.86
CA PRO A 55 5.54 -0.73 -18.28
C PRO A 55 5.77 -1.04 -16.81
N VAL A 56 7.05 -1.16 -16.43
CA VAL A 56 7.52 -1.16 -15.06
C VAL A 56 7.55 0.28 -14.60
N ALA A 57 6.38 0.79 -14.25
CA ALA A 57 6.27 2.06 -13.57
C ALA A 57 6.63 1.84 -12.09
N TYR A 58 7.88 2.12 -11.73
CA TYR A 58 8.13 2.87 -10.49
C TYR A 58 8.06 4.36 -10.84
N SER A 59 6.98 4.81 -11.48
CA SER A 59 6.48 6.11 -11.04
C SER A 59 6.23 5.91 -9.56
N SER A 60 6.74 6.76 -8.68
CA SER A 60 6.24 6.78 -7.32
C SER A 60 4.72 6.72 -7.44
N LEU A 61 4.11 5.60 -6.99
CA LEU A 61 2.66 5.39 -7.09
C LEU A 61 1.90 6.56 -6.44
N LEU A 62 2.62 7.31 -5.61
CA LEU A 62 2.27 8.55 -4.99
C LEU A 62 3.06 9.69 -5.62
N ALA A 63 2.41 10.79 -5.97
CA ALA A 63 3.12 12.00 -6.38
C ALA A 63 3.86 12.63 -5.19
N GLY A 64 4.99 13.31 -5.44
CA GLY A 64 5.90 13.83 -4.41
C GLY A 64 7.14 12.95 -4.21
N SER A 65 8.05 13.37 -3.33
CA SER A 65 9.33 12.67 -3.06
C SER A 65 9.41 12.02 -1.68
N GLY A 66 8.33 12.07 -0.90
CA GLY A 66 8.29 11.52 0.47
C GLY A 66 9.12 12.29 1.48
N THR A 67 9.61 13.47 1.14
CA THR A 67 10.39 14.33 2.03
C THR A 67 9.47 15.27 2.81
N LYS A 68 9.95 15.87 3.89
CA LYS A 68 9.16 16.86 4.65
C LYS A 68 8.69 18.05 3.81
N ALA A 69 9.52 18.49 2.86
CA ALA A 69 9.23 19.64 2.01
C ALA A 69 8.30 19.27 0.84
N ASP A 70 8.29 17.99 0.45
CA ASP A 70 7.57 17.45 -0.68
C ASP A 70 7.09 16.03 -0.36
N PRO A 71 6.05 15.90 0.50
CA PRO A 71 5.53 14.62 0.96
C PRO A 71 4.85 13.87 -0.19
N TYR A 72 4.75 12.56 -0.06
CA TYR A 72 3.90 11.76 -0.93
C TYR A 72 2.43 12.14 -0.75
N THR A 73 1.73 12.48 -1.82
CA THR A 73 0.30 12.79 -1.79
C THR A 73 -0.52 11.53 -1.98
N VAL A 74 -1.56 11.38 -1.17
CA VAL A 74 -2.46 10.23 -1.17
C VAL A 74 -3.89 10.75 -1.29
N GLY A 75 -4.62 10.41 -2.35
CA GLY A 75 -5.98 10.90 -2.61
C GLY A 75 -6.97 9.80 -2.97
N THR A 76 -6.53 8.55 -3.08
CA THR A 76 -7.36 7.40 -3.46
C THR A 76 -7.08 6.20 -2.56
N ALA A 77 -7.99 5.21 -2.57
CA ALA A 77 -7.83 3.98 -1.81
C ALA A 77 -6.59 3.17 -2.22
N ASP A 78 -6.29 3.12 -3.52
CA ASP A 78 -5.11 2.41 -4.06
C ASP A 78 -3.81 3.08 -3.60
N GLU A 79 -3.74 4.42 -3.67
CA GLU A 79 -2.61 5.18 -3.13
C GLU A 79 -2.47 5.00 -1.62
N PHE A 80 -3.58 4.93 -0.89
CA PHE A 80 -3.55 4.67 0.56
C PHE A 80 -3.00 3.28 0.85
N ALA A 81 -3.43 2.26 0.10
CA ALA A 81 -2.92 0.90 0.21
C ALA A 81 -1.41 0.84 -0.09
N VAL A 82 -0.91 1.60 -1.07
CA VAL A 82 0.53 1.73 -1.33
C VAL A 82 1.26 2.36 -0.14
N MET A 83 0.72 3.44 0.42
CA MET A 83 1.28 4.06 1.62
C MET A 83 1.36 3.07 2.79
N MET A 84 0.34 2.23 2.97
CA MET A 84 0.31 1.24 4.06
C MET A 84 1.46 0.23 4.00
N GLN A 85 2.06 0.03 2.82
CA GLN A 85 3.25 -0.80 2.64
C GLN A 85 4.56 -0.13 3.10
N ASN A 86 4.49 1.04 3.74
CA ASN A 86 5.65 1.74 4.29
C ASN A 86 6.45 0.87 5.28
N GLY A 87 5.79 -0.04 6.02
CA GLY A 87 6.45 -0.86 7.02
C GLY A 87 7.09 -0.01 8.12
N THR A 88 8.26 -0.39 8.60
CA THR A 88 9.02 0.32 9.65
C THR A 88 9.85 1.51 9.16
N ASN A 89 9.70 1.91 7.88
CA ASN A 89 10.46 3.02 7.32
C ASN A 89 10.08 4.34 8.00
N SER A 90 11.03 4.91 8.73
CA SER A 90 10.89 6.22 9.38
C SER A 90 11.43 7.35 8.50
N GLY A 91 10.92 8.56 8.70
CA GLY A 91 11.36 9.75 7.95
C GLY A 91 10.74 9.90 6.56
N VAL A 92 9.80 9.03 6.17
CA VAL A 92 8.98 9.18 4.95
C VAL A 92 7.69 9.94 5.30
N TYR A 93 7.37 10.96 4.52
CA TYR A 93 6.23 11.85 4.74
C TYR A 93 5.12 11.60 3.74
N TYR A 94 3.91 11.46 4.25
CA TYR A 94 2.67 11.28 3.49
C TYR A 94 1.67 12.36 3.87
N LYS A 95 0.88 12.82 2.90
CA LYS A 95 -0.18 13.80 3.12
C LYS A 95 -1.43 13.39 2.36
N LEU A 96 -2.56 13.32 3.07
CA LEU A 96 -3.84 13.11 2.41
C LEU A 96 -4.27 14.35 1.62
N THR A 97 -4.95 14.12 0.51
CA THR A 97 -5.47 15.16 -0.39
C THR A 97 -6.98 15.05 -0.64
N ALA A 98 -7.61 14.02 -0.10
CA ALA A 98 -9.04 13.76 -0.17
C ALA A 98 -9.47 12.90 1.02
N ASP A 99 -10.77 12.83 1.24
CA ASP A 99 -11.36 11.79 2.09
C ASP A 99 -11.34 10.45 1.31
N ILE A 100 -11.08 9.34 1.99
CA ILE A 100 -10.76 8.06 1.35
C ILE A 100 -11.59 6.91 1.93
N ASP A 101 -12.33 6.24 1.06
CA ASP A 101 -13.02 4.97 1.33
C ASP A 101 -12.01 3.81 1.42
N LEU A 102 -12.01 3.09 2.54
CA LEU A 102 -11.12 1.96 2.81
C LEU A 102 -11.85 0.61 2.86
N SER A 103 -13.09 0.51 2.38
CA SER A 103 -13.87 -0.74 2.36
C SER A 103 -13.23 -1.88 1.56
N GLY A 104 -12.35 -1.54 0.61
CA GLY A 104 -11.56 -2.52 -0.16
C GLY A 104 -10.17 -2.82 0.41
N VAL A 105 -9.74 -2.10 1.44
CA VAL A 105 -8.36 -2.15 1.96
C VAL A 105 -8.23 -3.21 3.06
N LYS A 106 -7.01 -3.76 3.21
CA LYS A 106 -6.68 -4.77 4.22
C LYS A 106 -5.72 -4.20 5.26
N SER A 107 -5.74 -4.77 6.46
CA SER A 107 -4.78 -4.46 7.52
C SER A 107 -3.35 -4.58 7.00
N ALA A 108 -2.47 -3.68 7.46
CA ALA A 108 -1.03 -3.77 7.21
C ALA A 108 -0.27 -4.10 8.50
N GLU A 109 0.88 -4.75 8.38
CA GLU A 109 1.66 -5.17 9.56
C GLU A 109 2.22 -3.98 10.34
N SER A 110 2.86 -3.01 9.68
CA SER A 110 3.51 -1.91 10.39
C SER A 110 3.54 -0.58 9.65
N PHE A 111 3.55 0.52 10.42
CA PHE A 111 3.73 1.88 9.92
C PHE A 111 4.68 2.73 10.78
N GLY A 112 5.85 3.03 10.24
CA GLY A 112 6.90 3.89 10.83
C GLY A 112 6.96 5.32 10.25
N GLY A 113 6.14 5.63 9.24
CA GLY A 113 6.18 6.88 8.51
C GLY A 113 5.52 8.05 9.24
N ILE A 114 5.39 9.19 8.55
CA ILE A 114 4.64 10.36 9.02
C ILE A 114 3.42 10.54 8.10
N LEU A 115 2.23 10.24 8.60
CA LEU A 115 0.96 10.50 7.92
C LEU A 115 0.32 11.78 8.46
N ASP A 116 0.21 12.80 7.60
CA ASP A 116 -0.60 13.99 7.84
C ASP A 116 -1.94 13.86 7.10
N GLY A 117 -3.02 13.62 7.84
CA GLY A 117 -4.37 13.55 7.31
C GLY A 117 -4.86 14.87 6.73
N ALA A 118 -4.19 16.01 7.01
CA ALA A 118 -4.57 17.33 6.51
C ALA A 118 -6.06 17.70 6.77
N ASN A 119 -6.64 17.15 7.84
CA ASN A 119 -8.05 17.23 8.23
C ASN A 119 -9.03 16.48 7.31
N HIS A 120 -8.55 15.53 6.52
CA HIS A 120 -9.36 14.56 5.79
C HIS A 120 -9.75 13.37 6.65
N VAL A 121 -10.71 12.60 6.14
CA VAL A 121 -11.25 11.41 6.79
C VAL A 121 -10.94 10.16 5.98
N VAL A 122 -10.53 9.09 6.65
CA VAL A 122 -10.57 7.72 6.12
C VAL A 122 -11.77 6.99 6.70
N TYR A 123 -12.48 6.21 5.88
CA TYR A 123 -13.75 5.63 6.31
C TYR A 123 -14.05 4.22 5.79
N ASP A 124 -15.01 3.55 6.43
CA ASP A 124 -15.59 2.25 6.04
C ASP A 124 -14.59 1.07 5.96
N PHE A 125 -13.49 1.09 6.74
CA PHE A 125 -12.57 -0.05 6.85
C PHE A 125 -13.17 -1.20 7.67
N CYS A 126 -12.89 -2.45 7.27
CA CYS A 126 -13.22 -3.65 8.05
C CYS A 126 -11.99 -4.58 8.19
N GLY A 127 -11.63 -4.94 9.43
CA GLY A 127 -10.48 -5.79 9.71
C GLY A 127 -10.09 -5.85 11.19
N SER A 128 -8.90 -6.35 11.50
CA SER A 128 -8.40 -6.50 12.89
C SER A 128 -7.88 -5.18 13.50
N SER A 129 -7.25 -4.33 12.70
CA SER A 129 -6.77 -2.98 12.98
C SER A 129 -6.23 -2.46 11.65
N LEU A 130 -6.25 -1.15 11.38
CA LEU A 130 -5.68 -0.66 10.11
C LEU A 130 -4.19 -1.02 10.00
N PHE A 131 -3.46 -0.89 11.10
CA PHE A 131 -2.10 -1.37 11.27
C PHE A 131 -1.99 -2.33 12.46
N ASP A 132 -1.16 -3.37 12.38
CA ASP A 132 -0.88 -4.16 13.59
C ASP A 132 -0.01 -3.34 14.57
N GLU A 133 1.02 -2.65 14.06
CA GLU A 133 1.87 -1.74 14.85
C GLU A 133 2.09 -0.38 14.16
N ILE A 134 1.97 0.71 14.91
CA ILE A 134 2.50 2.01 14.52
C ILE A 134 3.68 2.36 15.42
N SER A 135 4.78 2.78 14.82
CA SER A 135 5.93 3.42 15.50
C SER A 135 6.20 4.85 15.01
N GLY A 136 5.52 5.26 13.94
CA GLY A 136 5.65 6.57 13.32
C GLY A 136 4.74 7.64 13.91
N THR A 137 4.31 8.57 13.06
CA THR A 137 3.40 9.66 13.42
C THR A 137 2.16 9.61 12.56
N VAL A 138 0.98 9.71 13.17
CA VAL A 138 -0.29 9.94 12.47
C VAL A 138 -0.93 11.18 13.07
N LYS A 139 -1.28 12.16 12.23
CA LYS A 139 -1.85 13.41 12.71
C LYS A 139 -2.91 14.00 11.80
N ASN A 140 -3.77 14.86 12.35
CA ASN A 140 -4.79 15.60 11.60
C ASN A 140 -5.72 14.70 10.77
N LEU A 141 -6.12 13.55 11.32
CA LEU A 141 -6.85 12.51 10.59
C LEU A 141 -8.17 12.16 11.29
N GLY A 142 -9.26 12.16 10.53
CA GLY A 142 -10.51 11.51 10.95
C GLY A 142 -10.53 10.04 10.54
N VAL A 143 -10.99 9.17 11.43
CA VAL A 143 -11.23 7.75 11.17
C VAL A 143 -12.69 7.48 11.49
N VAL A 144 -13.50 7.10 10.50
CA VAL A 144 -14.97 7.03 10.66
C VAL A 144 -15.54 5.73 10.09
N GLY A 145 -16.46 5.10 10.81
CA GLY A 145 -17.18 3.93 10.29
C GLY A 145 -16.30 2.68 10.15
N PHE A 146 -15.19 2.62 10.89
CA PHE A 146 -14.38 1.41 10.94
C PHE A 146 -15.11 0.33 11.74
N ASP A 147 -15.18 -0.88 11.19
CA ASP A 147 -15.70 -2.09 11.84
C ASP A 147 -14.51 -3.01 12.15
N ILE A 148 -14.06 -2.95 13.40
CA ILE A 148 -12.87 -3.66 13.86
C ILE A 148 -13.29 -4.93 14.60
N ASP A 149 -12.94 -6.08 14.04
CA ASP A 149 -13.26 -7.39 14.61
C ASP A 149 -12.10 -8.37 14.38
N SER A 150 -11.86 -9.25 15.35
CA SER A 150 -10.84 -10.27 15.27
C SER A 150 -11.09 -11.39 16.29
N ASP A 151 -11.13 -12.62 15.79
CA ASP A 151 -11.29 -13.84 16.58
C ASP A 151 -10.01 -14.28 17.33
N SER A 152 -8.84 -13.71 17.02
CA SER A 152 -7.54 -14.26 17.46
C SER A 152 -6.53 -13.26 18.03
N SER A 153 -6.69 -11.96 17.78
CA SER A 153 -5.74 -10.95 18.25
C SER A 153 -5.98 -10.53 19.71
N LEU A 154 -4.88 -10.33 20.45
CA LEU A 154 -4.92 -9.94 21.86
C LEU A 154 -5.06 -8.42 22.07
N THR A 155 -4.81 -7.64 21.01
CA THR A 155 -4.81 -6.18 21.01
C THR A 155 -5.43 -5.65 19.70
N LEU A 156 -6.46 -4.82 19.82
CA LEU A 156 -7.14 -4.20 18.67
C LEU A 156 -7.28 -2.69 18.91
N GLY A 157 -7.23 -1.93 17.82
CA GLY A 157 -7.57 -0.52 17.75
C GLY A 157 -7.84 -0.09 16.31
N ALA A 158 -8.65 0.96 16.11
CA ALA A 158 -9.03 1.37 14.75
C ALA A 158 -7.83 1.74 13.88
N LEU A 159 -6.89 2.53 14.43
CA LEU A 159 -5.63 2.86 13.75
C LEU A 159 -4.59 1.76 13.91
N ALA A 160 -4.41 1.24 15.13
CA ALA A 160 -3.35 0.29 15.42
C ALA A 160 -3.74 -0.71 16.50
N GLY A 161 -3.28 -1.95 16.37
CA GLY A 161 -3.29 -2.92 17.46
C GLY A 161 -2.30 -2.54 18.56
N THR A 162 -1.12 -2.03 18.18
CA THR A 162 -0.04 -1.60 19.09
C THR A 162 0.53 -0.24 18.68
N LEU A 163 0.74 0.64 19.67
CA LEU A 163 1.49 1.90 19.51
C LEU A 163 2.87 1.77 20.17
N ASN A 164 3.93 1.72 19.38
CA ASN A 164 5.31 1.51 19.83
C ASN A 164 6.14 2.78 19.65
N GLY A 165 6.06 3.69 20.62
CA GLY A 165 6.70 5.01 20.50
C GLY A 165 6.05 5.93 19.46
N ALA A 166 4.84 5.59 19.01
CA ALA A 166 4.08 6.38 18.05
C ALA A 166 3.64 7.73 18.63
N LEU A 167 3.50 8.71 17.73
CA LEU A 167 2.86 9.99 18.02
C LEU A 167 1.52 10.08 17.26
N ILE A 168 0.42 10.10 17.99
CA ILE A 168 -0.92 10.32 17.45
C ILE A 168 -1.38 11.71 17.91
N GLU A 169 -1.63 12.63 16.97
CA GLU A 169 -1.91 14.04 17.28
C GLU A 169 -3.08 14.59 16.46
N ASN A 170 -4.07 15.21 17.10
CA ASN A 170 -5.21 15.82 16.40
C ASN A 170 -5.92 14.81 15.48
N CYS A 171 -6.11 13.58 15.97
CA CYS A 171 -6.90 12.57 15.31
C CYS A 171 -8.25 12.42 16.02
N ALA A 172 -9.27 12.00 15.28
CA ALA A 172 -10.57 11.67 15.85
C ALA A 172 -11.03 10.33 15.29
N VAL A 173 -11.43 9.42 16.17
CA VAL A 173 -11.82 8.06 15.79
C VAL A 173 -13.29 7.83 16.17
N VAL A 174 -14.08 7.37 15.21
CA VAL A 174 -15.45 6.88 15.39
C VAL A 174 -15.50 5.51 14.73
N ALA A 175 -15.34 4.46 15.54
CA ALA A 175 -15.24 3.08 15.10
C ALA A 175 -16.00 2.15 16.04
N ASP A 176 -16.55 1.07 15.49
CA ASP A 176 -17.00 -0.07 16.28
C ASP A 176 -15.81 -1.02 16.47
N VAL A 177 -15.48 -1.33 17.72
CA VAL A 177 -14.35 -2.21 18.05
C VAL A 177 -14.85 -3.39 18.87
N ASN A 178 -14.93 -4.54 18.22
CA ASN A 178 -15.31 -5.82 18.79
C ASN A 178 -14.05 -6.61 19.15
N ALA A 179 -13.50 -6.33 20.34
CA ALA A 179 -12.38 -7.08 20.87
C ALA A 179 -12.86 -8.23 21.77
N SER A 180 -12.39 -9.44 21.51
CA SER A 180 -12.43 -10.52 22.52
C SER A 180 -11.41 -10.28 23.66
N GLY A 181 -10.51 -9.29 23.49
CA GLY A 181 -9.45 -8.86 24.42
C GLY A 181 -9.55 -7.39 24.89
N LYS A 182 -8.42 -6.72 25.16
CA LYS A 182 -8.38 -5.32 25.61
C LYS A 182 -8.54 -4.34 24.44
N VAL A 183 -9.45 -3.39 24.55
CA VAL A 183 -9.58 -2.24 23.62
C VAL A 183 -8.59 -1.15 24.01
N GLN A 184 -7.76 -0.69 23.06
CA GLN A 184 -7.00 0.56 23.23
C GLN A 184 -7.75 1.70 22.53
N ASP A 185 -8.31 2.59 23.34
CA ASP A 185 -8.90 3.85 22.87
C ASP A 185 -7.76 4.85 22.64
N ALA A 186 -7.49 5.16 21.37
CA ALA A 186 -6.59 6.24 20.99
C ALA A 186 -7.46 7.49 20.82
N GLY A 187 -7.64 8.20 21.94
CA GLY A 187 -8.45 9.41 22.02
C GLY A 187 -8.02 10.55 21.09
#